data_AF-K4KBA4-F1
#
_entry.id   AF-K4KBA4-F1
#
_cell.length_a   1.000
_cell.length_b   1.000
_cell.length_c   1.000
_cell.angle_alpha   90.00
_cell.angle_beta   90.00
_cell.angle_gamma   90.00
#
_symmetry.space_group_name_H-M   'P 1'
#
loop_
_entity.id
_entity.type
_entity.pdbx_description
1 polymer ?
#
loop_
_entity_poly.entity_id
_entity_poly.type
_entity_poly.pdbx_seq_one_letter_code
_entity_poly.pdbx_strand_id
1 'polypeptide(L)'
;AQYPNGGYMQNLNTPGTYHAHITLNDGAYLHVLDIMKEMSTKSGDFTAISDEYSKKGADSLQKGIQCLLDMQVTVNGVKTVWGQNTT
;
A
#
# COMPACT_ATOMS: atom_id res chain seq x y z
N ALA A 1 -2.43 9.86 -4.44
CA ALA A 1 -1.47 9.42 -5.48
C ALA A 1 -0.44 8.51 -4.83
N GLN A 2 -0.15 7.35 -5.41
CA GLN A 2 0.89 6.43 -4.92
C GLN A 2 2.27 7.03 -5.21
N TYR A 3 3.15 7.06 -4.21
CA TYR A 3 4.53 7.51 -4.38
C TYR A 3 5.35 6.47 -5.16
N PRO A 4 6.49 6.87 -5.77
CA PRO A 4 7.37 5.94 -6.50
C PRO A 4 7.87 4.75 -5.66
N ASN A 5 7.91 4.90 -4.33
CA ASN A 5 8.27 3.85 -3.37
C ASN A 5 7.09 2.97 -2.92
N GLY A 6 5.90 3.15 -3.50
CA GLY A 6 4.71 2.35 -3.20
C GLY A 6 3.83 2.86 -2.05
N GLY A 7 4.24 3.92 -1.33
CA GLY A 7 3.45 4.52 -0.25
C GLY A 7 2.24 5.31 -0.74
N TYR A 8 1.25 5.51 0.14
CA TYR A 8 0.08 6.37 -0.11
C TYR A 8 0.02 7.51 0.92
N MET A 9 -0.49 8.68 0.50
CA MET A 9 -0.67 9.87 1.37
C MET A 9 -1.86 9.71 2.32
N GLN A 10 -1.72 10.22 3.54
CA GLN A 10 -2.73 10.15 4.61
C GLN A 10 -3.96 11.05 4.39
N ASN A 11 -3.84 12.17 3.66
CA ASN A 11 -4.96 13.06 3.32
C ASN A 11 -4.73 13.72 1.95
N LEU A 12 -5.74 13.67 1.08
CA LEU A 12 -5.70 14.22 -0.29
C LEU A 12 -5.79 15.76 -0.37
N ASN A 13 -5.90 16.47 0.77
CA ASN A 13 -6.32 17.89 0.82
C ASN A 13 -5.39 18.86 1.59
N THR A 14 -4.09 18.61 1.71
CA THR A 14 -3.19 19.64 2.28
C THR A 14 -1.84 19.71 1.55
N PRO A 15 -1.54 20.82 0.86
CA PRO A 15 -0.23 21.04 0.28
C PRO A 15 0.74 21.52 1.38
N GLY A 16 1.92 20.91 1.42
CA GLY A 16 3.06 21.42 2.16
C GLY A 16 3.22 20.83 3.56
N THR A 17 4.43 20.31 3.76
CA THR A 17 5.05 19.94 5.04
C THR A 17 4.67 18.56 5.62
N TYR A 18 5.69 17.69 5.65
CA TYR A 18 5.93 16.66 6.67
C TYR A 18 5.23 15.28 6.67
N HIS A 19 4.41 14.91 5.69
CA HIS A 19 3.72 13.60 5.73
C HIS A 19 4.12 12.59 4.64
N ALA A 20 5.41 12.54 4.31
CA ALA A 20 6.01 11.47 3.49
C ALA A 20 6.41 10.24 4.31
N HIS A 21 5.90 10.08 5.54
CA HIS A 21 5.98 8.83 6.26
C HIS A 21 4.93 7.91 5.65
N ILE A 22 5.39 6.92 4.89
CA ILE A 22 4.58 5.80 4.42
C ILE A 22 3.78 5.33 5.62
N THR A 23 2.46 5.50 5.57
CA THR A 23 1.60 5.31 6.74
C THR A 23 1.48 3.81 7.03
N LEU A 24 2.44 3.28 7.78
CA LEU A 24 2.42 1.95 8.39
C LEU A 24 1.60 1.91 9.68
N ASN A 25 1.00 3.03 10.08
CA ASN A 25 0.29 3.14 11.34
C ASN A 25 -1.23 2.97 11.14
N ASP A 26 -1.82 2.06 11.91
CA ASP A 26 -3.27 1.87 12.16
C ASP A 26 -4.15 1.28 11.05
N GLY A 27 -3.71 0.21 10.37
CA GLY A 27 -4.61 -0.65 9.55
C GLY A 27 -5.06 -0.04 8.20
N ALA A 28 -4.88 1.26 7.99
CA ALA A 28 -5.19 1.95 6.75
C ALA A 28 -4.42 1.38 5.54
N TYR A 29 -3.17 0.97 5.74
CA TYR A 29 -2.37 0.37 4.67
C TYR A 29 -2.91 -0.99 4.23
N LEU A 30 -3.28 -1.85 5.19
CA LEU A 30 -3.88 -3.16 4.89
C LEU A 30 -5.22 -2.99 4.17
N HIS A 31 -6.03 -2.02 4.59
CA HIS A 31 -7.30 -1.71 3.92
C HIS A 31 -7.09 -1.26 2.46
N VAL A 32 -6.06 -0.46 2.18
CA VAL A 32 -5.71 -0.10 0.80
C VAL A 32 -5.28 -1.33 0.00
N LEU A 33 -4.51 -2.25 0.58
CA LEU A 33 -4.14 -3.51 -0.10
C LEU A 33 -5.37 -4.39 -0.38
N ASP A 34 -6.32 -4.45 0.54
CA ASP A 34 -7.58 -5.20 0.36
C ASP A 34 -8.40 -4.63 -0.81
N ILE A 35 -8.52 -3.30 -0.91
CA ILE A 35 -9.19 -2.66 -2.06
C ILE A 35 -8.46 -3.00 -3.37
N MET A 36 -7.13 -2.91 -3.41
CA MET A 36 -6.36 -3.24 -4.61
C MET A 36 -6.49 -4.72 -4.99
N LYS A 37 -6.62 -5.60 -3.99
CA LYS A 37 -6.88 -7.04 -4.18
C LYS A 37 -8.27 -7.27 -4.77
N GLU A 38 -9.31 -6.63 -4.26
CA GLU A 38 -10.67 -6.72 -4.81
C GLU A 38 -10.73 -6.21 -6.25
N MET A 39 -10.08 -5.07 -6.54
CA MET A 39 -9.90 -4.58 -7.92
C MET A 39 -9.19 -5.60 -8.81
N SER A 40 -8.07 -6.16 -8.36
CA SER A 40 -7.29 -7.13 -9.14
C SER A 40 -8.08 -8.39 -9.49
N THR A 41 -8.93 -8.84 -8.57
CA THR A 41 -9.74 -10.06 -8.70
C THR A 41 -11.13 -9.79 -9.28
N LYS A 42 -11.46 -8.52 -9.57
CA LYS A 42 -12.80 -8.08 -9.98
C LYS A 42 -13.89 -8.62 -9.06
N SER A 43 -13.67 -8.51 -7.76
CA SER A 43 -14.60 -8.96 -6.73
C SER A 43 -15.19 -7.79 -5.94
N GLY A 44 -16.17 -8.05 -5.09
CA GLY A 44 -16.87 -7.01 -4.31
C GLY A 44 -17.52 -5.97 -5.22
N ASP A 45 -17.27 -4.70 -4.92
CA ASP A 45 -17.79 -3.56 -5.68
C ASP A 45 -17.11 -3.37 -7.04
N PHE A 46 -16.06 -4.15 -7.35
CA PHE A 46 -15.24 -4.01 -8.57
C PHE A 46 -15.56 -5.04 -9.66
N THR A 47 -16.67 -5.75 -9.58
CA THR A 47 -17.07 -6.76 -10.59
C THR A 47 -17.25 -6.20 -12.00
N ALA A 48 -17.56 -4.91 -12.13
CA ALA A 48 -17.85 -4.25 -13.41
C ALA A 48 -16.67 -3.49 -14.03
N ILE A 49 -15.47 -3.48 -13.42
CA ILE A 49 -14.34 -2.72 -13.95
C ILE A 49 -13.69 -3.39 -15.17
N SER A 50 -13.08 -2.59 -16.04
CA SER A 50 -12.35 -3.11 -17.19
C SER A 50 -11.08 -3.89 -16.77
N ASP A 51 -10.57 -4.74 -17.68
CA ASP A 51 -9.32 -5.47 -17.46
C ASP A 51 -8.14 -4.53 -17.21
N GLU A 52 -8.15 -3.34 -17.81
CA GLU A 52 -7.14 -2.31 -17.60
C GLU A 52 -7.06 -1.89 -16.12
N TYR A 53 -8.21 -1.66 -15.48
CA TYR A 53 -8.26 -1.28 -14.06
C TYR A 53 -7.96 -2.46 -13.13
N SER A 54 -8.37 -3.68 -13.48
CA SER A 54 -7.97 -4.89 -12.76
C SER A 54 -6.45 -5.06 -12.78
N LYS A 55 -5.80 -4.86 -13.93
CA LYS A 55 -4.34 -4.90 -14.06
C LYS A 55 -3.66 -3.82 -13.22
N LYS A 56 -4.17 -2.59 -13.24
CA LYS A 56 -3.67 -1.50 -12.37
C LYS A 56 -3.78 -1.86 -10.89
N GLY A 57 -4.88 -2.48 -10.47
CA GLY A 57 -5.06 -3.00 -9.11
C GLY A 57 -4.01 -4.06 -8.75
N ALA A 58 -3.75 -5.02 -9.64
CA ALA A 58 -2.73 -6.04 -9.44
C ALA A 58 -1.31 -5.45 -9.31
N ASP A 59 -0.95 -4.53 -10.21
CA ASP A 59 0.36 -3.88 -10.20
C ASP A 59 0.56 -3.02 -8.93
N SER A 60 -0.49 -2.33 -8.47
CA SER A 60 -0.46 -1.55 -7.21
C SER A 60 -0.41 -2.45 -5.97
N LEU A 61 -1.13 -3.58 -5.96
CA LEU A 61 -1.07 -4.56 -4.88
C LEU A 61 0.34 -5.13 -4.72
N GLN A 62 0.98 -5.52 -5.82
CA GLN A 62 2.35 -6.06 -5.80
C GLN A 62 3.34 -5.05 -5.23
N LYS A 63 3.27 -3.78 -5.66
CA LYS A 63 4.12 -2.70 -5.12
C LYS A 63 3.86 -2.48 -3.64
N GLY A 64 2.62 -2.57 -3.21
CA GLY A 64 2.25 -2.42 -1.81
C GLY A 64 2.79 -3.56 -0.93
N ILE A 65 2.67 -4.81 -1.38
CA ILE A 65 3.28 -5.96 -0.69
C ILE A 65 4.80 -5.82 -0.61
N GLN A 66 5.45 -5.38 -1.71
CA GLN A 66 6.90 -5.18 -1.70
C GLN A 66 7.32 -4.09 -0.71
N CYS A 67 6.63 -2.95 -0.73
CA CYS A 67 6.85 -1.86 0.22
C CYS A 67 6.70 -2.35 1.66
N LEU A 68 5.66 -3.14 1.95
CA LEU A 68 5.48 -3.78 3.27
C LEU A 68 6.69 -4.66 3.62
N LEU A 69 7.12 -5.56 2.73
CA LEU A 69 8.27 -6.43 2.97
C LEU A 69 9.59 -5.67 3.17
N ASP A 70 9.76 -4.53 2.51
CA ASP A 70 10.94 -3.67 2.62
C ASP A 70 10.98 -2.91 3.94
N MET A 71 9.81 -2.55 4.48
CA MET A 71 9.68 -1.91 5.80
C MET A 71 9.74 -2.91 6.96
N GLN A 72 9.80 -4.22 6.68
CA GLN A 72 9.90 -5.23 7.72
C GLN A 72 11.31 -5.28 8.32
N VAL A 73 11.40 -5.17 9.64
CA VAL A 73 12.66 -5.25 10.37
C VAL A 73 13.28 -6.64 10.17
N THR A 74 14.53 -6.67 9.75
CA THR A 74 15.30 -7.90 9.56
C THR A 74 16.35 -8.04 10.67
N VAL A 75 16.26 -9.12 11.46
CA VAL A 75 17.23 -9.45 12.51
C VAL A 75 17.93 -10.74 12.12
N ASN A 76 19.26 -10.71 12.01
CA ASN A 76 20.07 -11.87 11.61
C ASN A 76 19.63 -12.51 10.27
N GLY A 77 19.24 -11.69 9.29
CA GLY A 77 18.75 -12.15 7.99
C GLY A 77 17.32 -12.70 8.00
N VAL A 78 16.64 -12.72 9.15
CA VAL A 78 15.25 -13.17 9.28
C VAL A 78 14.32 -11.96 9.42
N LYS A 79 13.26 -11.95 8.62
CA LYS A 79 12.19 -10.94 8.70
C LYS A 79 11.38 -11.14 9.99
N THR A 80 11.22 -10.07 10.78
CA THR A 80 10.65 -10.14 12.14
C THR A 80 9.33 -9.39 12.26
N VAL A 81 9.37 -8.07 12.49
CA VAL A 81 8.19 -7.24 12.78
C VAL A 81 8.14 -6.01 11.88
N TRP A 82 6.97 -5.38 11.81
CA TRP A 82 6.79 -4.05 11.24
C TRP A 82 6.70 -3.04 12.39
N GLY A 83 7.62 -2.07 12.45
CA GLY A 83 7.56 -0.99 13.42
C GLY A 83 6.51 0.06 13.02
N GLN A 84 5.86 0.72 13.99
CA GLN A 84 4.87 1.78 13.70
C GLN A 84 5.47 3.01 13.00
N ASN A 85 6.79 3.20 13.06
CA ASN A 85 7.51 4.30 12.41
C ASN A 85 8.87 3.83 11.90
N THR A 86 9.14 3.99 10.60
CA THR A 86 10.50 4.00 10.06
C THR A 86 10.87 5.45 9.78
N THR A 87 11.87 5.96 10.49
CA THR A 87 12.41 7.32 10.37
C THR A 87 13.07 7.56 9.02
#